data_AF-A0A2D5VK37-F1
#
_entry.id   AF-A0A2D5VK37-F1
#
_cell.length_a   1.000
_cell.length_b   1.000
_cell.length_c   1.000
_cell.angle_alpha   90.00
_cell.angle_beta   90.00
_cell.angle_gamma   90.00
#
_symmetry.space_group_name_H-M   'P 1'
#
loop_
_entity.id
_entity.type
_entity.pdbx_description
1 polymer ?
#
loop_
_entity_poly.entity_id
_entity_poly.type
_entity_poly.pdbx_seq_one_letter_code
_entity_poly.pdbx_strand_id
1 'polypeptide(L)'
;MANKALFSSATYHADAATTVNAAGGKAYELEAKEALAKFAVTNTFGGTFYASGHDQLTALKALVDTVSDNAFIAKLAVYSRRKGHMKDMPAYLLAVLATRDLDLFKQVFWHVADNAKMVKNFVQIVRSGVTGRRSLGTVPKKLVRAWLRNRNGNQLVNDNVGGEPSLRDILRMVHVRPVDDAQSAMFGYILGKDVDMALLPASLQHLKAFHAGETEEMPNVAFQLLTGRELSSAQWTQIARQAPWQMTRMNLNTFLRHGVFDSRDMVDLVAARLRDAAAIRKSRVMPYQLLAAYKNVDMAMPDAIIDALHDAMEIACEQVPAYEGKKLVIAVDVSGSMDNPVTGHRGTATSKVTCVDVAGLMASALLRKNPDAVVVPFENKIVKLRLDHRDTVMTNSQRLSDARGGGTNCGMAMEHIAAHHGDADVVIFISDNESWMDYAGKSRGWYRPQQSATLMADTWKAMRRKNRKAKLVLIDVTPTTDSQNYTQDNVLNVGGFSDAVFGAVDGFISNDVSGVGYWESVITAEI
;
A
#
# COMPACT_ATOMS: atom_id res chain seq x y z
N MET A 1 22.18 51.26 24.01
CA MET A 1 21.06 50.32 23.78
C MET A 1 21.63 48.99 23.33
N ALA A 2 21.26 47.88 23.95
CA ALA A 2 21.67 46.55 23.49
C ALA A 2 21.15 46.29 22.06
N ASN A 3 21.99 45.73 21.19
CA ASN A 3 21.59 45.37 19.83
C ASN A 3 20.60 44.21 19.87
N LYS A 4 19.30 44.52 19.77
CA LYS A 4 18.21 43.52 19.85
C LYS A 4 18.30 42.44 18.77
N ALA A 5 19.04 42.65 17.68
CA ALA A 5 19.28 41.63 16.66
C ALA A 5 20.36 40.61 17.07
N LEU A 6 21.30 41.00 17.94
CA LEU A 6 22.36 40.12 18.47
C LEU A 6 21.97 39.46 19.79
N PHE A 7 21.05 40.06 20.55
CA PHE A 7 20.55 39.57 21.84
C PHE A 7 19.07 39.17 21.78
N SER A 8 18.57 38.74 20.62
CA SER A 8 17.26 38.11 20.54
C SER A 8 17.31 36.77 21.29
N SER A 9 16.38 36.56 22.21
CA SER A 9 16.19 35.24 22.82
C SER A 9 16.01 34.22 21.69
N ALA A 10 16.69 33.06 21.79
CA ALA A 10 16.56 31.96 20.84
C ALA A 10 15.10 31.80 20.40
N THR A 11 14.85 31.85 19.09
CA THR A 11 13.50 31.86 18.52
C THR A 11 12.72 30.63 19.01
N TYR A 12 11.63 30.90 19.74
CA TYR A 12 10.78 29.88 20.38
C TYR A 12 9.92 29.08 19.39
N HIS A 13 9.90 29.51 18.13
CA HIS A 13 9.09 28.94 17.06
C HIS A 13 9.88 27.89 16.28
N ALA A 14 9.17 26.91 15.74
CA ALA A 14 9.68 26.02 14.72
C ALA A 14 10.06 26.81 13.45
N ASP A 15 10.78 26.15 12.55
CA ASP A 15 11.20 26.77 11.31
C ASP A 15 9.99 27.14 10.44
N ALA A 16 10.14 28.17 9.60
CA ALA A 16 9.07 28.60 8.73
C ALA A 16 8.62 27.46 7.80
N ALA A 17 7.31 27.32 7.62
CA ALA A 17 6.72 26.43 6.63
C ALA A 17 7.28 26.78 5.24
N THR A 18 7.65 25.75 4.48
CA THR A 18 8.35 25.90 3.20
C THR A 18 7.42 25.74 2.00
N THR A 19 6.21 25.23 2.21
CA THR A 19 5.23 25.02 1.14
C THR A 19 3.79 25.13 1.64
N VAL A 20 2.82 24.93 0.75
CA VAL A 20 1.42 24.73 1.05
C VAL A 20 0.98 23.33 0.61
N ASN A 21 0.12 22.69 1.39
CA ASN A 21 -0.45 21.39 1.04
C ASN A 21 -1.59 21.53 0.02
N ALA A 22 -2.18 20.41 -0.41
CA ALA A 22 -3.21 20.40 -1.44
C ALA A 22 -4.53 21.03 -0.96
N ALA A 23 -4.78 21.07 0.36
CA ALA A 23 -5.89 21.81 0.96
C ALA A 23 -5.64 23.33 1.12
N GLY A 24 -4.45 23.83 0.76
CA GLY A 24 -4.07 25.24 0.85
C GLY A 24 -3.61 25.70 2.25
N GLY A 25 -3.41 24.76 3.18
CA GLY A 25 -2.78 24.99 4.47
C GLY A 25 -1.26 25.01 4.39
N LYS A 26 -0.59 25.49 5.44
CA LYS A 26 0.87 25.50 5.52
C LYS A 26 1.42 24.10 5.72
N ALA A 27 2.55 23.81 5.10
CA ALA A 27 3.24 22.54 5.23
C ALA A 27 4.76 22.70 5.03
N TYR A 28 5.48 21.61 5.24
CA TYR A 28 6.90 21.50 4.97
C TYR A 28 7.12 20.57 3.78
N GLU A 29 7.89 21.04 2.80
CA GLU A 29 8.42 20.19 1.74
C GLU A 29 9.35 19.14 2.35
N LEU A 30 9.17 17.88 1.95
CA LEU A 30 10.06 16.79 2.33
C LEU A 30 11.26 16.72 1.39
N GLU A 31 12.40 16.25 1.90
CA GLU A 31 13.57 15.99 1.07
C GLU A 31 13.23 15.02 -0.07
N ALA A 32 13.78 15.25 -1.27
CA ALA A 32 13.32 14.58 -2.49
C ALA A 32 13.33 13.03 -2.38
N LYS A 33 14.37 12.46 -1.77
CA LYS A 33 14.46 11.00 -1.54
C LYS A 33 13.42 10.49 -0.55
N GLU A 34 13.16 11.24 0.52
CA GLU A 34 12.16 10.92 1.52
C GLU A 34 10.75 11.02 0.93
N ALA A 35 10.44 12.12 0.26
CA ALA A 35 9.19 12.29 -0.47
C ALA A 35 8.96 11.14 -1.45
N LEU A 36 10.00 10.74 -2.22
CA LEU A 36 9.89 9.67 -3.19
C LEU A 36 9.68 8.30 -2.51
N ALA A 37 10.37 8.05 -1.39
CA ALA A 37 10.17 6.83 -0.60
C ALA A 37 8.74 6.72 -0.08
N LYS A 38 8.22 7.79 0.54
CA LYS A 38 6.85 7.90 1.04
C LYS A 38 5.83 7.68 -0.09
N PHE A 39 6.04 8.32 -1.24
CA PHE A 39 5.17 8.19 -2.40
C PHE A 39 5.18 6.76 -2.98
N ALA A 40 6.34 6.09 -2.98
CA ALA A 40 6.50 4.76 -3.56
C ALA A 40 5.78 3.63 -2.81
N VAL A 41 5.42 3.85 -1.54
CA VAL A 41 4.69 2.88 -0.70
C VAL A 41 3.23 3.27 -0.40
N THR A 42 2.81 4.47 -0.81
CA THR A 42 1.42 4.97 -0.70
C THR A 42 0.68 4.95 -2.03
N ASN A 43 1.39 5.24 -3.12
CA ASN A 43 0.73 5.53 -4.39
C ASN A 43 0.23 4.27 -5.11
N THR A 44 -1.08 4.22 -5.31
CA THR A 44 -1.79 3.17 -6.06
C THR A 44 -2.32 3.62 -7.41
N PHE A 45 -1.97 4.84 -7.84
CA PHE A 45 -2.37 5.55 -9.05
C PHE A 45 -3.90 5.69 -9.24
N GLY A 46 -4.67 5.62 -8.14
CA GLY A 46 -6.08 6.00 -8.12
C GLY A 46 -6.25 7.43 -7.60
N GLY A 47 -7.29 8.13 -8.05
CA GLY A 47 -7.53 9.52 -7.59
C GLY A 47 -7.82 9.60 -6.09
N THR A 48 -7.03 10.38 -5.35
CA THR A 48 -7.29 10.75 -3.95
C THR A 48 -8.26 11.92 -3.85
N PHE A 49 -8.59 12.35 -2.63
CA PHE A 49 -9.50 13.47 -2.39
C PHE A 49 -9.01 14.77 -3.07
N TYR A 50 -7.71 15.05 -3.00
CA TYR A 50 -7.11 16.29 -3.52
C TYR A 50 -6.41 16.15 -4.87
N ALA A 51 -6.22 14.94 -5.40
CA ALA A 51 -5.43 14.72 -6.62
C ALA A 51 -5.95 13.55 -7.46
N SER A 52 -6.07 13.74 -8.77
CA SER A 52 -6.37 12.63 -9.68
C SER A 52 -5.16 11.69 -9.82
N GLY A 53 -5.38 10.49 -10.37
CA GLY A 53 -4.27 9.59 -10.71
C GLY A 53 -3.29 10.20 -11.73
N HIS A 54 -3.76 11.13 -12.57
CA HIS A 54 -2.89 11.87 -13.51
C HIS A 54 -2.03 12.90 -12.79
N ASP A 55 -2.60 13.61 -11.82
CA ASP A 55 -1.86 14.59 -11.00
C ASP A 55 -0.78 13.88 -10.18
N GLN A 56 -1.11 12.74 -9.57
CA GLN A 56 -0.15 11.90 -8.85
C GLN A 56 1.00 11.41 -9.74
N LEU A 57 0.70 11.00 -10.99
CA LEU A 57 1.72 10.58 -11.94
C LEU A 57 2.63 11.75 -12.36
N THR A 58 2.06 12.95 -12.50
CA THR A 58 2.79 14.17 -12.82
C THR A 58 3.71 14.57 -11.66
N ALA A 59 3.20 14.58 -10.43
CA ALA A 59 3.98 14.84 -9.22
C ALA A 59 5.11 13.82 -9.05
N LEU A 60 4.81 12.52 -9.24
CA LEU A 60 5.82 11.47 -9.19
C LEU A 60 6.92 11.68 -10.22
N LYS A 61 6.56 12.05 -11.47
CA LYS A 61 7.54 12.30 -12.52
C LYS A 61 8.46 13.46 -12.14
N ALA A 62 7.89 14.58 -11.71
CA ALA A 62 8.65 15.74 -11.26
C ALA A 62 9.60 15.37 -10.11
N LEU A 63 9.11 14.62 -9.12
CA LEU A 63 9.90 14.18 -7.97
C LEU A 63 11.01 13.20 -8.36
N VAL A 64 10.76 12.27 -9.29
CA VAL A 64 11.81 11.38 -9.78
C VAL A 64 12.85 12.16 -10.60
N ASP A 65 12.46 13.22 -11.30
CA ASP A 65 13.37 14.12 -12.02
C ASP A 65 14.28 14.94 -11.08
N THR A 66 13.90 15.18 -9.82
CA THR A 66 14.78 15.83 -8.82
C THR A 66 15.78 14.88 -8.15
N VAL A 67 15.51 13.58 -8.13
CA VAL A 67 16.43 12.56 -7.57
C VAL A 67 17.40 12.07 -8.65
N SER A 68 18.63 12.58 -8.62
CA SER A 68 19.71 12.18 -9.53
C SER A 68 20.39 10.86 -9.16
N ASP A 69 20.23 10.41 -7.91
CA ASP A 69 20.79 9.16 -7.39
C ASP A 69 19.99 7.95 -7.90
N ASN A 70 20.42 7.41 -9.06
CA ASN A 70 19.78 6.22 -9.64
C ASN A 70 19.96 4.96 -8.77
N ALA A 71 21.00 4.88 -7.93
CA ALA A 71 21.20 3.74 -7.04
C ALA A 71 20.11 3.70 -5.97
N PHE A 72 19.74 4.86 -5.42
CA PHE A 72 18.57 4.99 -4.55
C PHE A 72 17.28 4.57 -5.26
N ILE A 73 17.03 5.03 -6.49
CA ILE A 73 15.84 4.65 -7.29
C ILE A 73 15.77 3.14 -7.50
N ALA A 74 16.91 2.50 -7.80
CA ALA A 74 17.03 1.06 -8.00
C ALA A 74 16.67 0.26 -6.75
N LYS A 75 17.21 0.66 -5.60
CA LYS A 75 16.90 0.02 -4.32
C LYS A 75 15.45 0.29 -3.89
N LEU A 76 14.92 1.48 -4.13
CA LEU A 76 13.53 1.81 -3.85
C LEU A 76 12.55 0.98 -4.71
N ALA A 77 12.89 0.69 -5.97
CA ALA A 77 12.10 -0.20 -6.81
C ALA A 77 12.00 -1.62 -6.20
N VAL A 78 13.09 -2.13 -5.64
CA VAL A 78 13.11 -3.42 -4.95
C VAL A 78 12.36 -3.36 -3.61
N TYR A 79 12.61 -2.33 -2.81
CA TYR A 79 11.95 -2.11 -1.52
C TYR A 79 10.42 -2.03 -1.67
N SER A 80 9.93 -1.19 -2.59
CA SER A 80 8.49 -1.04 -2.83
C SER A 80 7.84 -2.33 -3.32
N ARG A 81 8.56 -3.19 -4.06
CA ARG A 81 8.07 -4.52 -4.46
C ARG A 81 8.04 -5.52 -3.31
N ARG A 82 9.14 -5.63 -2.55
CA ARG A 82 9.38 -6.70 -1.58
C ARG A 82 8.79 -6.43 -0.20
N LYS A 83 8.85 -5.18 0.25
CA LYS A 83 8.39 -4.72 1.57
C LYS A 83 7.06 -3.98 1.45
N GLY A 84 6.97 -3.03 0.52
CA GLY A 84 5.72 -2.29 0.26
C GLY A 84 4.64 -3.12 -0.45
N HIS A 85 4.99 -4.28 -1.01
CA HIS A 85 4.08 -5.16 -1.77
C HIS A 85 3.34 -4.46 -2.93
N MET A 86 3.95 -3.38 -3.45
CA MET A 86 3.40 -2.58 -4.53
C MET A 86 3.56 -3.28 -5.89
N LYS A 87 2.81 -2.80 -6.87
CA LYS A 87 2.79 -3.35 -8.24
C LYS A 87 3.20 -2.31 -9.26
N ASP A 88 2.51 -1.18 -9.28
CA ASP A 88 2.70 -0.18 -10.35
C ASP A 88 3.92 0.72 -10.07
N MET A 89 4.12 1.15 -8.81
CA MET A 89 5.29 1.94 -8.40
C MET A 89 6.64 1.25 -8.72
N PRO A 90 6.91 0.00 -8.28
CA PRO A 90 8.17 -0.66 -8.60
C PRO A 90 8.36 -0.88 -10.10
N ALA A 91 7.29 -1.18 -10.85
CA ALA A 91 7.35 -1.29 -12.31
C ALA A 91 7.66 0.05 -12.99
N TYR A 92 7.14 1.16 -12.46
CA TYR A 92 7.44 2.51 -12.91
C TYR A 92 8.90 2.88 -12.67
N LEU A 93 9.41 2.68 -11.45
CA LEU A 93 10.81 2.96 -11.13
C LEU A 93 11.76 2.10 -11.96
N LEU A 94 11.40 0.84 -12.21
CA LEU A 94 12.14 -0.03 -13.15
C LEU A 94 12.12 0.54 -14.59
N ALA A 95 11.00 1.09 -15.05
CA ALA A 95 10.88 1.75 -16.36
C ALA A 95 11.66 3.07 -16.45
N VAL A 96 11.82 3.80 -15.34
CA VAL A 96 12.70 4.97 -15.25
C VAL A 96 14.16 4.53 -15.42
N LEU A 97 14.62 3.50 -14.70
CA LEU A 97 15.98 2.97 -14.82
C LEU A 97 16.27 2.44 -16.23
N ALA A 98 15.30 1.80 -16.87
CA ALA A 98 15.43 1.36 -18.27
C ALA A 98 15.74 2.51 -19.25
N THR A 99 15.46 3.76 -18.87
CA THR A 99 15.82 4.98 -19.60
C THR A 99 17.10 5.63 -19.06
N ARG A 100 17.26 5.74 -17.73
CA ARG A 100 18.34 6.50 -17.09
C ARG A 100 19.64 5.72 -16.88
N ASP A 101 19.54 4.46 -16.48
CA ASP A 101 20.70 3.65 -16.08
C ASP A 101 20.47 2.17 -16.36
N LEU A 102 21.05 1.70 -17.46
CA LEU A 102 20.88 0.32 -17.92
C LEU A 102 21.60 -0.72 -17.05
N ASP A 103 22.61 -0.33 -16.28
CA ASP A 103 23.35 -1.27 -15.44
C ASP A 103 22.60 -1.53 -14.14
N LEU A 104 22.10 -0.49 -13.49
CA LEU A 104 21.19 -0.64 -12.35
C LEU A 104 19.89 -1.31 -12.74
N PHE A 105 19.32 -0.99 -13.91
CA PHE A 105 18.16 -1.70 -14.45
C PHE A 105 18.38 -3.22 -14.52
N LYS A 106 19.54 -3.67 -15.04
CA LYS A 106 19.86 -5.11 -15.13
C LYS A 106 19.92 -5.77 -13.75
N GLN A 107 20.52 -5.10 -12.78
CA GLN A 107 20.67 -5.61 -11.42
C GLN A 107 19.30 -5.84 -10.76
N VAL A 108 18.38 -4.89 -10.91
CA VAL A 108 17.10 -4.92 -10.16
C VAL A 108 15.95 -5.57 -10.92
N PHE A 109 16.09 -5.81 -12.23
CA PHE A 109 15.02 -6.36 -13.07
C PHE A 109 14.38 -7.62 -12.48
N TRP A 110 15.17 -8.60 -12.05
CA TRP A 110 14.65 -9.88 -11.55
C TRP A 110 14.04 -9.79 -10.15
N HIS A 111 14.41 -8.76 -9.39
CA HIS A 111 13.82 -8.50 -8.08
C HIS A 111 12.45 -7.83 -8.18
N VAL A 112 12.22 -7.05 -9.24
CA VAL A 112 10.95 -6.37 -9.50
C VAL A 112 10.02 -7.19 -10.41
N ALA A 113 10.53 -7.69 -11.53
CA ALA A 113 9.79 -8.44 -12.55
C ALA A 113 9.71 -9.95 -12.22
N ASP A 114 9.36 -10.26 -10.97
CA ASP A 114 9.37 -11.62 -10.40
C ASP A 114 8.30 -12.56 -11.00
N ASN A 115 7.24 -12.01 -11.59
CA ASN A 115 6.12 -12.76 -12.18
C ASN A 115 5.57 -12.09 -13.46
N ALA A 116 4.69 -12.79 -14.18
CA ALA A 116 4.14 -12.31 -15.45
C ALA A 116 3.38 -10.99 -15.33
N LYS A 117 2.66 -10.79 -14.22
CA LYS A 117 1.95 -9.53 -13.98
C LYS A 117 2.92 -8.35 -13.87
N MET A 118 4.03 -8.51 -13.15
CA MET A 118 5.04 -7.45 -13.04
C MET A 118 5.72 -7.16 -14.37
N VAL A 119 6.02 -8.18 -15.19
CA VAL A 119 6.53 -7.98 -16.56
C VAL A 119 5.51 -7.24 -17.43
N LYS A 120 4.22 -7.63 -17.39
CA LYS A 120 3.14 -6.96 -18.12
C LYS A 120 3.00 -5.49 -17.70
N ASN A 121 3.00 -5.22 -16.40
CA ASN A 121 2.95 -3.86 -15.86
C ASN A 121 4.15 -3.00 -16.33
N PHE A 122 5.37 -3.54 -16.23
CA PHE A 122 6.57 -2.86 -16.72
C PHE A 122 6.47 -2.53 -18.21
N VAL A 123 6.07 -3.52 -19.03
CA VAL A 123 5.89 -3.32 -20.48
C VAL A 123 4.80 -2.29 -20.76
N GLN A 124 3.69 -2.31 -20.02
CA GLN A 124 2.62 -1.33 -20.18
C GLN A 124 3.11 0.09 -19.93
N ILE A 125 3.87 0.31 -18.85
CA ILE A 125 4.42 1.62 -18.50
C ILE A 125 5.43 2.08 -19.55
N VAL A 126 6.29 1.20 -20.06
CA VAL A 126 7.21 1.55 -21.16
C VAL A 126 6.44 1.86 -22.45
N ARG A 127 5.32 1.20 -22.74
CA ARG A 127 4.53 1.49 -23.96
C ARG A 127 3.78 2.80 -23.86
N SER A 128 3.39 3.22 -22.66
CA SER A 128 2.60 4.45 -22.47
C SER A 128 3.37 5.71 -22.84
N GLY A 129 4.70 5.69 -22.86
CA GLY A 129 5.50 6.89 -23.15
C GLY A 129 5.88 7.68 -21.90
N VAL A 130 5.32 7.37 -20.73
CA VAL A 130 5.41 8.25 -19.55
C VAL A 130 6.85 8.45 -19.07
N THR A 131 7.69 7.42 -19.17
CA THR A 131 9.13 7.46 -18.81
C THR A 131 10.04 7.86 -19.98
N GLY A 132 9.48 8.47 -21.04
CA GLY A 132 10.24 9.02 -22.18
C GLY A 132 10.51 8.04 -23.32
N ARG A 133 10.12 6.77 -23.19
CA ARG A 133 10.16 5.77 -24.27
C ARG A 133 8.78 5.19 -24.50
N ARG A 134 8.47 4.81 -25.74
CA ARG A 134 7.24 4.11 -26.14
C ARG A 134 7.48 2.64 -26.54
N SER A 135 8.73 2.18 -26.43
CA SER A 135 9.15 0.84 -26.83
C SER A 135 10.30 0.33 -25.97
N LEU A 136 10.46 -0.99 -25.90
CA LEU A 136 11.57 -1.62 -25.20
C LEU A 136 12.87 -1.44 -25.98
N GLY A 137 13.83 -0.74 -25.39
CA GLY A 137 15.20 -0.68 -25.89
C GLY A 137 15.90 -2.05 -25.85
N THR A 138 17.10 -2.14 -26.43
CA THR A 138 17.85 -3.40 -26.60
C THR A 138 18.02 -4.19 -25.30
N VAL A 139 18.40 -3.53 -24.21
CA VAL A 139 18.64 -4.17 -22.90
C VAL A 139 17.32 -4.64 -22.25
N PRO A 140 16.30 -3.79 -22.04
CA PRO A 140 14.99 -4.24 -21.56
C PRO A 140 14.40 -5.38 -22.39
N LYS A 141 14.46 -5.28 -23.73
CA LYS A 141 14.00 -6.34 -24.64
C LYS A 141 14.79 -7.63 -24.44
N LYS A 142 16.11 -7.58 -24.23
CA LYS A 142 16.94 -8.75 -23.92
C LYS A 142 16.52 -9.41 -22.59
N LEU A 143 16.28 -8.64 -21.53
CA LEU A 143 15.87 -9.20 -20.24
C LEU A 143 14.46 -9.77 -20.25
N VAL A 144 13.50 -9.13 -20.93
CA VAL A 144 12.16 -9.73 -21.12
C VAL A 144 12.24 -11.02 -21.95
N ARG A 145 13.09 -11.09 -22.98
CA ARG A 145 13.37 -12.35 -23.69
C ARG A 145 13.95 -13.42 -22.77
N ALA A 146 14.92 -13.07 -21.94
CA ALA A 146 15.53 -13.99 -20.98
C ALA A 146 14.49 -14.50 -19.96
N TRP A 147 13.62 -13.61 -19.47
CA TRP A 147 12.49 -13.95 -18.61
C TRP A 147 11.58 -14.98 -19.26
N LEU A 148 11.17 -14.77 -20.51
CA LEU A 148 10.32 -15.72 -21.26
C LEU A 148 11.03 -17.05 -21.51
N ARG A 149 12.31 -17.03 -21.84
CA ARG A 149 13.11 -18.25 -22.07
C ARG A 149 13.21 -19.11 -20.82
N ASN A 150 13.24 -18.49 -19.63
CA ASN A 150 13.29 -19.19 -18.34
C ASN A 150 11.93 -19.76 -17.90
N ARG A 151 10.85 -19.58 -18.69
CA ARG A 151 9.54 -20.15 -18.37
C ARG A 151 9.36 -21.52 -19.02
N ASN A 152 8.93 -22.48 -18.20
CA ASN A 152 8.48 -23.78 -18.70
C ASN A 152 7.05 -23.71 -19.24
N GLY A 153 6.62 -24.77 -19.92
CA GLY A 153 5.31 -24.87 -20.54
C GLY A 153 4.13 -24.55 -19.60
N ASN A 154 4.07 -25.18 -18.43
CA ASN A 154 2.97 -24.96 -17.46
C ASN A 154 2.99 -23.52 -16.89
N GLN A 155 4.16 -22.94 -16.70
CA GLN A 155 4.27 -21.52 -16.31
C GLN A 155 3.72 -20.62 -17.40
N LEU A 156 4.07 -20.85 -18.68
CA LEU A 156 3.55 -20.06 -19.81
C LEU A 156 2.03 -20.17 -19.96
N VAL A 157 1.44 -21.33 -19.63
CA VAL A 157 -0.02 -21.50 -19.61
C VAL A 157 -0.63 -20.57 -18.57
N ASN A 158 -0.13 -20.59 -17.34
CA ASN A 158 -0.65 -19.77 -16.24
C ASN A 158 -0.35 -18.27 -16.42
N ASP A 159 0.80 -17.93 -17.00
CA ASP A 159 1.22 -16.56 -17.30
C ASP A 159 0.33 -15.91 -18.39
N ASN A 160 -0.45 -16.71 -19.12
CA ASN A 160 -1.41 -16.23 -20.12
C ASN A 160 -2.65 -15.57 -19.50
N VAL A 161 -2.84 -15.63 -18.17
CA VAL A 161 -3.94 -14.93 -17.48
C VAL A 161 -3.79 -13.40 -17.57
N GLY A 162 -4.89 -12.71 -17.90
CA GLY A 162 -4.97 -11.25 -18.02
C GLY A 162 -4.60 -10.72 -19.41
N GLY A 163 -5.11 -9.52 -19.76
CA GLY A 163 -5.17 -9.07 -21.15
C GLY A 163 -4.41 -7.80 -21.53
N GLU A 164 -3.93 -6.98 -20.60
CA GLU A 164 -3.49 -5.60 -20.92
C GLU A 164 -2.14 -5.24 -20.29
N PRO A 165 -1.00 -5.42 -21.01
CA PRO A 165 -0.86 -6.16 -22.25
C PRO A 165 -0.99 -7.68 -22.05
N SER A 166 -1.44 -8.39 -23.08
CA SER A 166 -1.48 -9.85 -23.07
C SER A 166 -0.07 -10.43 -23.20
N LEU A 167 0.12 -11.69 -22.82
CA LEU A 167 1.38 -12.39 -23.05
C LEU A 167 1.69 -12.48 -24.56
N ARG A 168 0.65 -12.60 -25.38
CA ARG A 168 0.72 -12.55 -26.85
C ARG A 168 1.33 -11.24 -27.36
N ASP A 169 0.92 -10.10 -26.81
CA ASP A 169 1.48 -8.79 -27.21
C ASP A 169 2.96 -8.68 -26.87
N ILE A 170 3.35 -9.19 -25.70
CA ILE A 170 4.75 -9.20 -25.27
C ILE A 170 5.58 -10.08 -26.22
N LEU A 171 5.12 -11.29 -26.54
CA LEU A 171 5.81 -12.20 -27.46
C LEU A 171 6.01 -11.57 -28.84
N ARG A 172 4.97 -10.92 -29.39
CA ARG A 172 5.05 -10.17 -30.65
C ARG A 172 6.09 -9.07 -30.61
N MET A 173 6.17 -8.35 -29.50
CA MET A 173 7.07 -7.20 -29.35
C MET A 173 8.54 -7.58 -29.19
N VAL A 174 8.83 -8.64 -28.43
CA VAL A 174 10.21 -8.97 -28.07
C VAL A 174 10.86 -9.96 -29.02
N HIS A 175 10.09 -10.69 -29.83
CA HIS A 175 10.59 -11.71 -30.77
C HIS A 175 11.60 -12.64 -30.10
N VAL A 176 11.16 -13.31 -29.02
CA VAL A 176 11.98 -14.27 -28.29
C VAL A 176 12.24 -15.49 -29.16
N ARG A 177 13.51 -15.96 -29.20
CA ARG A 177 13.84 -17.27 -29.77
C ARG A 177 13.57 -18.34 -28.70
N PRO A 178 12.76 -19.36 -28.99
CA PRO A 178 12.51 -20.45 -28.06
C PRO A 178 13.81 -21.22 -27.73
N VAL A 179 13.82 -21.91 -26.59
CA VAL A 179 14.94 -22.76 -26.16
C VAL A 179 14.90 -24.16 -26.79
N ASP A 180 13.71 -24.68 -27.05
CA ASP A 180 13.44 -26.01 -27.59
C ASP A 180 12.12 -26.01 -28.40
N ASP A 181 11.77 -27.16 -28.96
CA ASP A 181 10.57 -27.33 -29.80
C ASP A 181 9.27 -27.20 -29.00
N ALA A 182 9.26 -27.66 -27.74
CA ALA A 182 8.08 -27.54 -26.86
C ALA A 182 7.76 -26.07 -26.54
N GLN A 183 8.78 -25.26 -26.22
CA GLN A 183 8.61 -23.82 -25.99
C GLN A 183 8.29 -23.10 -27.30
N SER A 184 8.83 -23.55 -28.44
CA SER A 184 8.48 -23.06 -29.77
C SER A 184 6.99 -23.25 -30.06
N ALA A 185 6.47 -24.45 -29.81
CA ALA A 185 5.05 -24.77 -29.94
C ALA A 185 4.20 -23.92 -28.98
N MET A 186 4.62 -23.77 -27.72
CA MET A 186 3.89 -22.94 -26.74
C MET A 186 3.83 -21.47 -27.16
N PHE A 187 4.94 -20.88 -27.63
CA PHE A 187 4.94 -19.53 -28.17
C PHE A 187 4.09 -19.41 -29.43
N GLY A 188 4.15 -20.40 -30.33
CA GLY A 188 3.29 -20.49 -31.51
C GLY A 188 1.80 -20.47 -31.13
N TYR A 189 1.41 -21.30 -30.17
CA TYR A 189 0.05 -21.36 -29.64
C TYR A 189 -0.42 -20.01 -29.08
N ILE A 190 0.35 -19.38 -28.20
CA ILE A 190 -0.02 -18.06 -27.62
C ILE A 190 -0.13 -16.99 -28.72
N LEU A 191 0.69 -17.09 -29.78
CA LEU A 191 0.62 -16.18 -30.93
C LEU A 191 -0.60 -16.44 -31.83
N GLY A 192 -1.32 -17.55 -31.63
CA GLY A 192 -2.46 -17.98 -32.44
C GLY A 192 -2.04 -18.65 -33.75
N LYS A 193 -0.87 -19.30 -33.77
CA LYS A 193 -0.43 -20.13 -34.90
C LYS A 193 -0.94 -21.55 -34.75
N ASP A 194 -1.07 -22.24 -35.88
CA ASP A 194 -1.26 -23.69 -35.87
C ASP A 194 0.02 -24.39 -35.41
N VAL A 195 -0.11 -25.32 -34.48
CA VAL A 195 1.02 -26.02 -33.83
C VAL A 195 0.63 -27.46 -33.53
N ASP A 196 1.62 -28.34 -33.55
CA ASP A 196 1.43 -29.72 -33.15
C ASP A 196 1.04 -29.80 -31.66
N MET A 197 -0.15 -30.34 -31.42
CA MET A 197 -0.72 -30.53 -30.09
C MET A 197 0.16 -31.44 -29.21
N ALA A 198 0.88 -32.39 -29.80
CA ALA A 198 1.76 -33.30 -29.06
C ALA A 198 2.96 -32.58 -28.43
N LEU A 199 3.37 -31.44 -28.98
CA LEU A 199 4.46 -30.61 -28.45
C LEU A 199 4.01 -29.65 -27.35
N LEU A 200 2.70 -29.47 -27.16
CA LEU A 200 2.17 -28.56 -26.14
C LEU A 200 2.22 -29.20 -24.74
N PRO A 201 2.28 -28.40 -23.66
CA PRO A 201 2.30 -28.92 -22.31
C PRO A 201 1.02 -29.73 -22.00
N ALA A 202 1.16 -30.85 -21.28
CA ALA A 202 0.03 -31.71 -20.92
C ALA A 202 -1.11 -30.92 -20.23
N SER A 203 -0.79 -29.91 -19.41
CA SER A 203 -1.80 -29.07 -18.76
C SER A 203 -2.64 -28.27 -19.77
N LEU A 204 -2.05 -27.84 -20.89
CA LEU A 204 -2.77 -27.13 -21.94
C LEU A 204 -3.58 -28.07 -22.82
N GLN A 205 -3.03 -29.25 -23.13
CA GLN A 205 -3.78 -30.29 -23.85
C GLN A 205 -5.04 -30.67 -23.05
N HIS A 206 -4.88 -30.92 -21.75
CA HIS A 206 -5.98 -31.20 -20.84
C HIS A 206 -6.97 -30.02 -20.76
N LEU A 207 -6.48 -28.78 -20.66
CA LEU A 207 -7.36 -27.60 -20.68
C LEU A 207 -8.22 -27.52 -21.95
N LYS A 208 -7.64 -27.84 -23.11
CA LYS A 208 -8.36 -27.83 -24.38
C LYS A 208 -9.41 -28.95 -24.44
N ALA A 209 -9.06 -30.17 -24.06
CA ALA A 209 -10.01 -31.29 -23.97
C ALA A 209 -11.17 -30.97 -23.02
N PHE A 210 -10.85 -30.35 -21.87
CA PHE A 210 -11.85 -29.90 -20.90
C PHE A 210 -12.80 -28.84 -21.47
N HIS A 211 -12.29 -27.83 -22.18
CA HIS A 211 -13.10 -26.81 -22.85
C HIS A 211 -13.93 -27.38 -24.01
N ALA A 212 -13.44 -28.42 -24.68
CA ALA A 212 -14.16 -29.12 -25.74
C ALA A 212 -15.26 -30.08 -25.23
N GLY A 213 -15.31 -30.35 -23.92
CA GLY A 213 -16.25 -31.31 -23.33
C GLY A 213 -15.82 -32.78 -23.50
N GLU A 214 -14.56 -33.03 -23.87
CA GLU A 214 -14.01 -34.38 -24.04
C GLU A 214 -13.66 -35.03 -22.68
N THR A 215 -13.47 -34.21 -21.65
CA THR A 215 -13.25 -34.64 -20.26
C THR A 215 -13.92 -33.69 -19.28
N GLU A 216 -14.38 -34.23 -18.16
CA GLU A 216 -14.89 -33.47 -17.01
C GLU A 216 -13.84 -33.37 -15.88
N GLU A 217 -12.69 -34.04 -16.03
CA GLU A 217 -11.57 -33.91 -15.10
C GLU A 217 -11.00 -32.49 -15.17
N MET A 218 -10.76 -31.88 -14.00
CA MET A 218 -10.32 -30.49 -13.93
C MET A 218 -8.81 -30.37 -14.18
N PRO A 219 -8.39 -29.60 -15.20
CA PRO A 219 -6.98 -29.35 -15.47
C PRO A 219 -6.30 -28.61 -14.32
N ASN A 220 -5.05 -29.00 -14.01
CA ASN A 220 -4.22 -28.31 -13.01
C ASN A 220 -3.60 -27.02 -13.59
N VAL A 221 -4.44 -26.00 -13.77
CA VAL A 221 -4.07 -24.65 -14.24
C VAL A 221 -4.71 -23.58 -13.37
N ALA A 222 -4.31 -22.32 -13.55
CA ALA A 222 -4.94 -21.19 -12.92
C ALA A 222 -6.45 -21.17 -13.23
N PHE A 223 -7.29 -21.09 -12.19
CA PHE A 223 -8.74 -21.25 -12.33
C PHE A 223 -9.38 -20.25 -13.31
N GLN A 224 -8.78 -19.07 -13.49
CA GLN A 224 -9.24 -18.08 -14.47
C GLN A 224 -9.20 -18.59 -15.92
N LEU A 225 -8.41 -19.64 -16.19
CA LEU A 225 -8.35 -20.29 -17.49
C LEU A 225 -9.45 -21.35 -17.65
N LEU A 226 -10.00 -21.87 -16.55
CA LEU A 226 -11.03 -22.91 -16.57
C LEU A 226 -12.38 -22.35 -17.03
N THR A 227 -12.63 -21.06 -16.79
CA THR A 227 -13.87 -20.36 -17.15
C THR A 227 -14.04 -20.09 -18.65
N GLY A 228 -13.27 -20.76 -19.51
CA GLY A 228 -13.51 -20.80 -20.96
C GLY A 228 -14.78 -21.58 -21.36
N ARG A 229 -15.34 -22.35 -20.44
CA ARG A 229 -16.70 -22.90 -20.48
C ARG A 229 -17.41 -22.61 -19.15
N GLU A 230 -18.73 -22.78 -19.14
CA GLU A 230 -19.50 -22.75 -17.90
C GLU A 230 -19.10 -23.94 -17.01
N LEU A 231 -18.77 -23.64 -15.75
CA LEU A 231 -18.35 -24.62 -14.75
C LEU A 231 -19.53 -25.00 -13.87
N SER A 232 -19.67 -26.29 -13.59
CA SER A 232 -20.67 -26.79 -12.64
C SER A 232 -20.34 -26.38 -11.19
N SER A 233 -21.34 -26.42 -10.30
CA SER A 233 -21.14 -26.17 -8.88
C SER A 233 -20.13 -27.16 -8.24
N ALA A 234 -20.11 -28.42 -8.70
CA ALA A 234 -19.13 -29.43 -8.27
C ALA A 234 -17.69 -29.03 -8.65
N GLN A 235 -17.48 -28.50 -9.86
CA GLN A 235 -16.18 -28.01 -10.32
C GLN A 235 -15.74 -26.76 -9.56
N TRP A 236 -16.65 -25.82 -9.28
CA TRP A 236 -16.37 -24.68 -8.41
C TRP A 236 -16.02 -25.11 -6.98
N THR A 237 -16.70 -26.14 -6.47
CA THR A 237 -16.41 -26.73 -5.16
C THR A 237 -15.02 -27.35 -5.14
N GLN A 238 -14.61 -28.05 -6.19
CA GLN A 238 -13.24 -28.57 -6.33
C GLN A 238 -12.19 -27.45 -6.35
N ILE A 239 -12.44 -26.37 -7.11
CA ILE A 239 -11.58 -25.18 -7.14
C ILE A 239 -11.43 -24.60 -5.72
N ALA A 240 -12.53 -24.38 -5.00
CA ALA A 240 -12.52 -23.82 -3.65
C ALA A 240 -11.85 -24.74 -2.62
N ARG A 241 -11.94 -26.06 -2.80
CA ARG A 241 -11.27 -27.05 -1.95
C ARG A 241 -9.76 -27.00 -2.09
N GLN A 242 -9.25 -26.75 -3.29
CA GLN A 242 -7.80 -26.68 -3.57
C GLN A 242 -7.23 -25.26 -3.50
N ALA A 243 -8.08 -24.23 -3.38
CA ALA A 243 -7.67 -22.84 -3.41
C ALA A 243 -6.65 -22.51 -2.28
N PRO A 244 -5.51 -21.88 -2.60
CA PRO A 244 -4.62 -21.34 -1.58
C PRO A 244 -5.27 -20.16 -0.86
N TRP A 245 -4.79 -19.87 0.35
CA TRP A 245 -5.38 -18.87 1.25
C TRP A 245 -5.72 -17.52 0.58
N GLN A 246 -4.77 -16.93 -0.16
CA GLN A 246 -4.98 -15.65 -0.86
C GLN A 246 -6.09 -15.74 -1.93
N MET A 247 -6.15 -16.85 -2.66
CA MET A 247 -7.21 -17.08 -3.64
C MET A 247 -8.55 -17.26 -2.93
N THR A 248 -8.60 -17.99 -1.81
CA THR A 248 -9.81 -18.17 -1.02
C THR A 248 -10.40 -16.82 -0.60
N ARG A 249 -9.59 -15.97 0.05
CA ARG A 249 -10.03 -14.63 0.47
C ARG A 249 -10.53 -13.77 -0.69
N MET A 250 -9.84 -13.80 -1.84
CA MET A 250 -10.19 -12.98 -2.99
C MET A 250 -11.45 -13.43 -3.74
N ASN A 251 -11.91 -14.68 -3.54
CA ASN A 251 -12.97 -15.28 -4.34
C ASN A 251 -14.19 -15.73 -3.52
N LEU A 252 -14.34 -15.32 -2.26
CA LEU A 252 -15.46 -15.70 -1.41
C LEU A 252 -16.82 -15.47 -2.10
N ASN A 253 -17.07 -14.27 -2.62
CA ASN A 253 -18.32 -13.97 -3.34
C ASN A 253 -18.48 -14.76 -4.64
N THR A 254 -17.37 -15.12 -5.31
CA THR A 254 -17.43 -15.98 -6.50
C THR A 254 -17.84 -17.40 -6.11
N PHE A 255 -17.27 -17.93 -5.02
CA PHE A 255 -17.65 -19.25 -4.50
C PHE A 255 -19.11 -19.28 -4.04
N LEU A 256 -19.58 -18.22 -3.36
CA LEU A 256 -20.98 -18.08 -2.97
C LEU A 256 -21.91 -18.10 -4.19
N ARG A 257 -21.62 -17.26 -5.21
CA ARG A 257 -22.44 -17.19 -6.44
C ARG A 257 -22.56 -18.51 -7.19
N HIS A 258 -21.61 -19.43 -7.01
CA HIS A 258 -21.60 -20.73 -7.67
C HIS A 258 -22.00 -21.90 -6.74
N GLY A 259 -22.63 -21.61 -5.60
CA GLY A 259 -23.21 -22.63 -4.71
C GLY A 259 -22.18 -23.44 -3.93
N VAL A 260 -20.92 -23.01 -3.87
CA VAL A 260 -19.87 -23.74 -3.11
C VAL A 260 -20.24 -23.87 -1.64
N PHE A 261 -20.95 -22.89 -1.09
CA PHE A 261 -21.32 -22.82 0.32
C PHE A 261 -22.68 -23.48 0.64
N ASP A 262 -23.31 -24.15 -0.33
CA ASP A 262 -24.49 -24.99 -0.09
C ASP A 262 -24.12 -26.25 0.71
N SER A 263 -22.84 -26.64 0.69
CA SER A 263 -22.27 -27.72 1.49
C SER A 263 -21.69 -27.19 2.79
N ARG A 264 -22.18 -27.71 3.94
CA ARG A 264 -21.65 -27.41 5.27
C ARG A 264 -20.15 -27.69 5.37
N ASP A 265 -19.69 -28.82 4.81
CA ASP A 265 -18.27 -29.20 4.81
C ASP A 265 -17.39 -28.17 4.11
N MET A 266 -17.89 -27.53 3.05
CA MET A 266 -17.15 -26.49 2.33
C MET A 266 -17.11 -25.18 3.11
N VAL A 267 -18.18 -24.83 3.82
CA VAL A 267 -18.20 -23.70 4.76
C VAL A 267 -17.15 -23.91 5.85
N ASP A 268 -17.16 -25.07 6.49
CA ASP A 268 -16.22 -25.40 7.58
C ASP A 268 -14.77 -25.44 7.09
N LEU A 269 -14.51 -26.02 5.91
CA LEU A 269 -13.19 -26.07 5.30
C LEU A 269 -12.66 -24.68 4.95
N VAL A 270 -13.49 -23.81 4.37
CA VAL A 270 -13.09 -22.44 4.01
C VAL A 270 -12.88 -21.59 5.26
N ALA A 271 -13.77 -21.69 6.25
CA ALA A 271 -13.64 -21.00 7.53
C ALA A 271 -12.36 -21.42 8.28
N ALA A 272 -12.08 -22.73 8.36
CA ALA A 272 -10.87 -23.26 8.97
C ALA A 272 -9.60 -22.77 8.25
N ARG A 273 -9.60 -22.74 6.91
CA ARG A 273 -8.48 -22.20 6.13
C ARG A 273 -8.27 -20.73 6.41
N LEU A 274 -9.34 -19.93 6.46
CA LEU A 274 -9.23 -18.49 6.74
C LEU A 274 -8.61 -18.24 8.12
N ARG A 275 -8.94 -19.07 9.12
CA ARG A 275 -8.41 -19.04 10.51
C ARG A 275 -6.99 -19.60 10.68
N ASP A 276 -6.41 -20.24 9.66
CA ASP A 276 -5.09 -20.86 9.78
C ASP A 276 -3.99 -19.78 9.97
N ALA A 277 -3.52 -19.66 11.21
CA ALA A 277 -2.50 -18.68 11.58
C ALA A 277 -1.17 -18.87 10.83
N ALA A 278 -0.78 -20.11 10.50
CA ALA A 278 0.42 -20.36 9.73
C ALA A 278 0.23 -19.91 8.27
N ALA A 279 -0.93 -20.19 7.69
CA ALA A 279 -1.28 -19.71 6.36
C ALA A 279 -1.38 -18.18 6.29
N ILE A 280 -2.00 -17.53 7.27
CA ILE A 280 -2.08 -16.06 7.39
C ILE A 280 -0.67 -15.47 7.40
N ARG A 281 0.21 -15.91 8.31
CA ARG A 281 1.59 -15.43 8.41
C ARG A 281 2.39 -15.67 7.13
N LYS A 282 2.27 -16.87 6.54
CA LYS A 282 2.95 -17.20 5.26
C LYS A 282 2.44 -16.36 4.10
N SER A 283 1.14 -16.06 4.07
CA SER A 283 0.50 -15.28 3.02
C SER A 283 0.84 -13.79 3.07
N ARG A 284 1.37 -13.31 4.21
CA ARG A 284 1.66 -11.88 4.48
C ARG A 284 0.48 -11.00 4.12
N VAL A 285 -0.72 -11.44 4.51
CA VAL A 285 -1.93 -10.67 4.27
C VAL A 285 -1.92 -9.43 5.13
N MET A 286 -2.06 -8.27 4.48
CA MET A 286 -2.17 -7.01 5.21
C MET A 286 -3.56 -6.93 5.85
N PRO A 287 -3.70 -6.41 7.08
CA PRO A 287 -5.00 -6.19 7.72
C PRO A 287 -6.00 -5.47 6.80
N TYR A 288 -5.55 -4.44 6.07
CA TYR A 288 -6.36 -3.75 5.07
C TYR A 288 -7.02 -4.70 4.03
N GLN A 289 -6.32 -5.74 3.58
CA GLN A 289 -6.87 -6.66 2.59
C GLN A 289 -7.97 -7.56 3.16
N LEU A 290 -7.89 -7.90 4.45
CA LEU A 290 -8.95 -8.61 5.16
C LEU A 290 -10.16 -7.70 5.37
N LEU A 291 -9.93 -6.43 5.72
CA LEU A 291 -10.98 -5.41 5.83
C LEU A 291 -11.68 -5.21 4.49
N ALA A 292 -10.93 -5.14 3.39
CA ALA A 292 -11.48 -5.06 2.05
C ALA A 292 -12.29 -6.31 1.69
N ALA A 293 -11.83 -7.51 2.06
CA ALA A 293 -12.60 -8.72 1.88
C ALA A 293 -13.92 -8.62 2.66
N TYR A 294 -13.85 -8.35 3.96
CA TYR A 294 -14.99 -8.22 4.86
C TYR A 294 -16.05 -7.22 4.35
N LYS A 295 -15.65 -6.00 3.98
CA LYS A 295 -16.58 -4.97 3.45
C LYS A 295 -17.21 -5.33 2.11
N ASN A 296 -16.60 -6.24 1.35
CA ASN A 296 -17.12 -6.67 0.06
C ASN A 296 -17.90 -7.99 0.13
N VAL A 297 -17.84 -8.74 1.24
CA VAL A 297 -18.60 -9.98 1.41
C VAL A 297 -20.09 -9.72 1.22
N ASP A 298 -20.74 -10.61 0.48
CA ASP A 298 -22.18 -10.58 0.26
C ASP A 298 -22.96 -10.85 1.56
N MET A 299 -24.14 -10.25 1.73
CA MET A 299 -24.98 -10.46 2.93
C MET A 299 -25.46 -11.91 3.07
N ALA A 300 -25.51 -12.67 1.97
CA ALA A 300 -25.88 -14.09 2.00
C ALA A 300 -24.71 -15.03 2.38
N MET A 301 -23.53 -14.48 2.69
CA MET A 301 -22.38 -15.29 3.10
C MET A 301 -22.65 -15.98 4.45
N PRO A 302 -22.31 -17.27 4.61
CA PRO A 302 -22.46 -17.96 5.90
C PRO A 302 -21.69 -17.26 7.03
N ASP A 303 -22.34 -17.11 8.19
CA ASP A 303 -21.76 -16.45 9.37
C ASP A 303 -20.40 -17.03 9.77
N ALA A 304 -20.22 -18.36 9.68
CA ALA A 304 -18.96 -19.00 10.00
C ALA A 304 -17.76 -18.50 9.17
N ILE A 305 -18.00 -18.05 7.93
CA ILE A 305 -16.97 -17.45 7.07
C ILE A 305 -16.73 -15.99 7.44
N ILE A 306 -17.80 -15.26 7.79
CA ILE A 306 -17.71 -13.88 8.27
C ILE A 306 -16.90 -13.85 9.58
N ASP A 307 -17.22 -14.73 10.52
CA ASP A 307 -16.48 -14.92 11.77
C ASP A 307 -15.03 -15.31 11.51
N ALA A 308 -14.78 -16.19 10.55
CA ALA A 308 -13.41 -16.57 10.19
C ALA A 308 -12.60 -15.40 9.60
N LEU A 309 -13.23 -14.44 8.92
CA LEU A 309 -12.56 -13.20 8.49
C LEU A 309 -12.24 -12.29 9.69
N HIS A 310 -13.11 -12.21 10.69
CA HIS A 310 -12.82 -11.51 11.95
C HIS A 310 -11.63 -12.15 12.67
N ASP A 311 -11.64 -13.46 12.85
CA ASP A 311 -10.54 -14.20 13.48
C ASP A 311 -9.23 -14.01 12.70
N ALA A 312 -9.29 -14.10 11.37
CA ALA A 312 -8.12 -13.85 10.52
C ALA A 312 -7.58 -12.42 10.68
N MET A 313 -8.46 -11.43 10.90
CA MET A 313 -8.05 -10.05 11.18
C MET A 313 -7.31 -9.94 12.50
N GLU A 314 -7.85 -10.51 13.59
CA GLU A 314 -7.18 -10.47 14.90
C GLU A 314 -5.81 -11.16 14.82
N ILE A 315 -5.71 -12.32 14.16
CA ILE A 315 -4.43 -13.03 13.94
C ILE A 315 -3.45 -12.19 13.10
N ALA A 316 -3.91 -11.53 12.03
CA ALA A 316 -3.06 -10.67 11.21
C ALA A 316 -2.52 -9.47 12.00
N CYS A 317 -3.33 -8.90 12.89
CA CYS A 317 -2.94 -7.79 13.76
C CYS A 317 -2.00 -8.19 14.90
N GLU A 318 -1.79 -9.47 15.20
CA GLU A 318 -0.82 -9.91 16.22
C GLU A 318 0.61 -9.45 15.94
N GLN A 319 0.95 -9.21 14.67
CA GLN A 319 2.26 -8.76 14.19
C GLN A 319 2.53 -7.28 14.48
N VAL A 320 1.51 -6.52 14.89
CA VAL A 320 1.68 -5.11 15.24
C VAL A 320 2.55 -4.99 16.51
N PRO A 321 3.55 -4.09 16.52
CA PRO A 321 4.48 -3.94 17.63
C PRO A 321 3.80 -3.50 18.93
N ALA A 322 4.34 -3.99 20.04
CA ALA A 322 4.04 -3.51 21.39
C ALA A 322 5.20 -2.65 21.89
N TYR A 323 4.89 -1.52 22.53
CA TYR A 323 5.84 -0.54 23.01
C TYR A 323 5.79 -0.49 24.55
N GLU A 324 6.15 -1.61 25.17
CA GLU A 324 6.09 -1.77 26.63
C GLU A 324 6.84 -0.64 27.35
N GLY A 325 6.21 -0.07 28.38
CA GLY A 325 6.77 1.02 29.18
C GLY A 325 6.82 2.39 28.49
N LYS A 326 6.31 2.54 27.27
CA LYS A 326 6.18 3.84 26.59
C LYS A 326 4.74 4.36 26.66
N LYS A 327 4.59 5.65 26.94
CA LYS A 327 3.29 6.36 26.87
C LYS A 327 2.98 6.70 25.42
N LEU A 328 2.04 5.95 24.83
CA LEU A 328 1.64 6.10 23.44
C LEU A 328 0.36 6.93 23.29
N VAL A 329 0.37 7.91 22.39
CA VAL A 329 -0.82 8.65 21.96
C VAL A 329 -1.00 8.47 20.46
N ILE A 330 -2.19 8.07 20.03
CA ILE A 330 -2.54 7.80 18.63
C ILE A 330 -3.60 8.81 18.19
N ALA A 331 -3.20 9.82 17.44
CA ALA A 331 -4.10 10.77 16.82
C ALA A 331 -4.66 10.20 15.51
N VAL A 332 -5.97 10.06 15.41
CA VAL A 332 -6.63 9.47 14.24
C VAL A 332 -7.47 10.53 13.54
N ASP A 333 -7.13 10.81 12.30
CA ASP A 333 -7.90 11.74 11.48
C ASP A 333 -9.21 11.08 11.02
N VAL A 334 -10.32 11.71 11.39
CA VAL A 334 -11.67 11.34 10.98
C VAL A 334 -12.34 12.46 10.18
N SER A 335 -11.55 13.37 9.58
CA SER A 335 -12.05 14.46 8.75
C SER A 335 -12.74 13.98 7.47
N GLY A 336 -13.45 14.87 6.79
CA GLY A 336 -14.19 14.55 5.57
C GLY A 336 -13.32 14.02 4.42
N SER A 337 -12.06 14.46 4.30
CA SER A 337 -11.13 13.96 3.27
C SER A 337 -10.77 12.48 3.47
N MET A 338 -10.85 12.00 4.72
CA MET A 338 -10.60 10.61 5.06
C MET A 338 -11.73 9.65 4.62
N ASP A 339 -12.89 10.15 4.17
CA ASP A 339 -13.95 9.32 3.56
C ASP A 339 -13.59 8.86 2.13
N ASN A 340 -12.52 9.40 1.56
CA ASN A 340 -12.08 9.03 0.22
C ASN A 340 -11.58 7.56 0.16
N PRO A 341 -11.85 6.81 -0.94
CA PRO A 341 -11.32 5.46 -1.12
C PRO A 341 -9.80 5.42 -1.01
N VAL A 342 -9.25 4.50 -0.21
CA VAL A 342 -7.82 4.46 0.09
C VAL A 342 -6.94 4.09 -1.12
N THR A 343 -7.48 3.31 -2.06
CA THR A 343 -6.81 3.02 -3.34
C THR A 343 -7.19 3.98 -4.47
N GLY A 344 -7.83 5.08 -4.09
CA GLY A 344 -8.39 6.09 -4.96
C GLY A 344 -9.52 5.64 -5.88
N HIS A 345 -10.07 6.61 -6.60
CA HIS A 345 -11.11 6.43 -7.60
C HIS A 345 -10.50 5.96 -8.92
N ARG A 346 -10.99 4.83 -9.48
CA ARG A 346 -10.55 4.27 -10.77
C ARG A 346 -11.64 4.33 -11.85
N GLY A 347 -12.51 5.32 -11.78
CA GLY A 347 -13.66 5.48 -12.68
C GLY A 347 -14.75 4.45 -12.39
N THR A 348 -14.71 3.29 -13.05
CA THR A 348 -15.78 2.27 -13.03
C THR A 348 -15.76 1.35 -11.82
N ALA A 349 -14.70 1.38 -11.01
CA ALA A 349 -14.61 0.65 -9.76
C ALA A 349 -13.91 1.50 -8.69
N THR A 350 -14.54 1.60 -7.51
CA THR A 350 -13.96 2.22 -6.31
C THR A 350 -13.84 1.18 -5.21
N SER A 351 -12.80 1.30 -4.38
CA SER A 351 -12.72 0.49 -3.15
C SER A 351 -13.83 0.94 -2.20
N LYS A 352 -14.54 -0.02 -1.59
CA LYS A 352 -15.45 0.25 -0.46
C LYS A 352 -14.70 0.63 0.83
N VAL A 353 -13.38 0.49 0.85
CA VAL A 353 -12.52 0.83 1.99
C VAL A 353 -12.01 2.25 1.82
N THR A 354 -12.30 3.10 2.80
CA THR A 354 -11.91 4.50 2.85
C THR A 354 -10.60 4.70 3.63
N CYS A 355 -10.02 5.89 3.56
CA CYS A 355 -8.84 6.25 4.34
C CYS A 355 -9.10 6.18 5.85
N VAL A 356 -10.28 6.59 6.33
CA VAL A 356 -10.66 6.51 7.76
C VAL A 356 -10.79 5.06 8.22
N ASP A 357 -11.24 4.15 7.35
CA ASP A 357 -11.28 2.73 7.72
C ASP A 357 -9.88 2.18 7.95
N VAL A 358 -8.92 2.56 7.11
CA VAL A 358 -7.52 2.15 7.25
C VAL A 358 -6.86 2.79 8.47
N ALA A 359 -7.10 4.10 8.69
CA ALA A 359 -6.61 4.79 9.87
C ALA A 359 -7.17 4.18 11.16
N GLY A 360 -8.47 3.89 11.17
CA GLY A 360 -9.15 3.23 12.27
C GLY A 360 -8.63 1.82 12.53
N LEU A 361 -8.35 1.05 11.47
CA LEU A 361 -7.77 -0.29 11.57
C LEU A 361 -6.38 -0.26 12.21
N MET A 362 -5.52 0.64 11.74
CA MET A 362 -4.16 0.81 12.27
C MET A 362 -4.17 1.25 13.74
N ALA A 363 -5.00 2.23 14.09
CA ALA A 363 -5.15 2.71 15.45
C ALA A 363 -5.70 1.61 16.39
N SER A 364 -6.69 0.85 15.93
CA SER A 364 -7.30 -0.23 16.70
C SER A 364 -6.31 -1.39 16.94
N ALA A 365 -5.50 -1.73 15.93
CA ALA A 365 -4.47 -2.75 16.07
C ALA A 365 -3.35 -2.31 17.03
N LEU A 366 -2.93 -1.04 16.97
CA LEU A 366 -1.98 -0.48 17.94
C LEU A 366 -2.56 -0.46 19.35
N LEU A 367 -3.80 -0.01 19.54
CA LEU A 367 -4.48 0.00 20.84
C LEU A 367 -4.63 -1.42 21.43
N ARG A 368 -4.96 -2.41 20.60
CA ARG A 368 -5.03 -3.82 21.02
C ARG A 368 -3.71 -4.30 21.64
N LYS A 369 -2.58 -3.94 21.02
CA LYS A 369 -1.24 -4.36 21.45
C LYS A 369 -0.65 -3.47 22.55
N ASN A 370 -1.21 -2.28 22.73
CA ASN A 370 -0.76 -1.27 23.69
C ASN A 370 -1.97 -0.79 24.51
N PRO A 371 -2.43 -1.56 25.52
CA PRO A 371 -3.67 -1.28 26.25
C PRO A 371 -3.74 0.08 26.95
N ASP A 372 -2.58 0.64 27.29
CA ASP A 372 -2.44 1.95 27.94
C ASP A 372 -2.37 3.12 26.94
N ALA A 373 -2.42 2.83 25.62
CA ALA A 373 -2.39 3.86 24.60
C ALA A 373 -3.66 4.72 24.63
N VAL A 374 -3.50 6.02 24.40
CA VAL A 374 -4.61 6.96 24.28
C VAL A 374 -4.90 7.21 22.81
N VAL A 375 -6.12 6.91 22.37
CA VAL A 375 -6.58 7.25 21.02
C VAL A 375 -7.31 8.59 21.05
N VAL A 376 -6.89 9.52 20.18
CA VAL A 376 -7.43 10.88 20.04
C VAL A 376 -7.97 11.07 18.62
N PRO A 377 -9.25 10.77 18.37
CA PRO A 377 -9.83 11.01 17.06
C PRO A 377 -10.08 12.52 16.87
N PHE A 378 -9.76 13.04 15.69
CA PHE A 378 -9.86 14.48 15.41
C PHE A 378 -10.36 14.77 14.01
N GLU A 379 -10.99 15.94 13.88
CA GLU A 379 -11.34 16.59 12.62
C GLU A 379 -11.05 18.09 12.79
N ASN A 380 -12.05 18.98 12.73
CA ASN A 380 -11.91 20.38 13.12
C ASN A 380 -12.00 20.59 14.64
N LYS A 381 -12.27 19.51 15.38
CA LYS A 381 -12.38 19.41 16.84
C LYS A 381 -11.91 18.03 17.29
N ILE A 382 -11.63 17.88 18.59
CA ILE A 382 -11.42 16.57 19.19
C ILE A 382 -12.76 15.85 19.29
N VAL A 383 -12.85 14.67 18.70
CA VAL A 383 -14.07 13.87 18.71
C VAL A 383 -14.07 13.01 19.98
N LYS A 384 -15.12 13.19 20.78
CA LYS A 384 -15.30 12.40 22.01
C LYS A 384 -15.76 10.99 21.64
N LEU A 385 -14.81 10.09 21.53
CA LEU A 385 -15.06 8.68 21.27
C LEU A 385 -14.24 7.84 22.25
N ARG A 386 -14.91 6.88 22.90
CA ARG A 386 -14.23 5.91 23.75
C ARG A 386 -14.05 4.62 22.97
N LEU A 387 -12.80 4.19 22.86
CA LEU A 387 -12.43 2.87 22.37
C LEU A 387 -12.00 2.01 23.55
N ASP A 388 -12.23 0.70 23.43
CA ASP A 388 -11.78 -0.27 24.42
C ASP A 388 -10.77 -1.20 23.76
N HIS A 389 -9.58 -1.35 24.35
CA HIS A 389 -8.54 -2.24 23.82
C HIS A 389 -8.97 -3.71 23.80
N ARG A 390 -10.09 -4.08 24.45
CA ARG A 390 -10.68 -5.42 24.45
C ARG A 390 -11.72 -5.62 23.36
N ASP A 391 -12.34 -4.56 22.84
CA ASP A 391 -13.23 -4.66 21.67
C ASP A 391 -12.46 -5.16 20.44
N THR A 392 -13.14 -5.83 19.50
CA THR A 392 -12.49 -6.31 18.28
C THR A 392 -11.85 -5.15 17.51
N VAL A 393 -10.76 -5.43 16.80
CA VAL A 393 -10.09 -4.46 15.93
C VAL A 393 -11.09 -3.86 14.93
N MET A 394 -11.98 -4.70 14.39
CA MET A 394 -13.04 -4.29 13.48
C MET A 394 -14.08 -3.39 14.14
N THR A 395 -14.52 -3.69 15.37
CA THR A 395 -15.49 -2.86 16.10
C THR A 395 -14.93 -1.46 16.38
N ASN A 396 -13.70 -1.36 16.88
CA ASN A 396 -13.07 -0.07 17.14
C ASN A 396 -12.82 0.71 15.83
N SER A 397 -12.37 0.03 14.77
CA SER A 397 -12.19 0.63 13.45
C SER A 397 -13.50 1.18 12.90
N GLN A 398 -14.62 0.45 13.07
CA GLN A 398 -15.94 0.90 12.61
C GLN A 398 -16.41 2.13 13.40
N ARG A 399 -16.24 2.15 14.72
CA ARG A 399 -16.58 3.31 15.56
C ARG A 399 -15.81 4.58 15.13
N LEU A 400 -14.55 4.44 14.74
CA LEU A 400 -13.75 5.55 14.19
C LEU A 400 -14.29 6.01 12.84
N SER A 401 -14.61 5.07 11.95
CA SER A 401 -15.20 5.36 10.64
C SER A 401 -16.58 6.04 10.74
N ASP A 402 -17.41 5.66 11.72
CA ASP A 402 -18.73 6.26 11.96
C ASP A 402 -18.64 7.69 12.50
N ALA A 403 -17.51 8.05 13.09
CA ALA A 403 -17.26 9.38 13.64
C ALA A 403 -16.79 10.40 12.59
N ARG A 404 -16.77 10.02 11.30
CA ARG A 404 -16.21 10.83 10.22
C ARG A 404 -16.98 12.12 9.94
N GLY A 405 -16.27 13.20 9.62
CA GLY A 405 -16.85 14.46 9.14
C GLY A 405 -15.98 15.69 9.34
N GLY A 406 -16.44 16.81 8.78
CA GLY A 406 -15.85 18.14 8.96
C GLY A 406 -14.46 18.34 8.35
N GLY A 407 -13.72 19.32 8.87
CA GLY A 407 -12.44 19.79 8.29
C GLY A 407 -11.23 19.19 8.98
N THR A 408 -10.02 19.47 8.48
CA THR A 408 -8.78 18.86 9.00
C THR A 408 -7.97 19.88 9.79
N ASN A 409 -7.74 19.61 11.09
CA ASN A 409 -6.93 20.46 11.99
C ASN A 409 -5.92 19.63 12.80
N CYS A 410 -4.81 19.27 12.16
CA CYS A 410 -3.73 18.51 12.78
C CYS A 410 -3.04 19.29 13.92
N GLY A 411 -2.92 20.61 13.78
CA GLY A 411 -2.32 21.49 14.79
C GLY A 411 -3.11 21.50 16.11
N MET A 412 -4.43 21.61 16.05
CA MET A 412 -5.30 21.56 17.23
C MET A 412 -5.24 20.19 17.92
N ALA A 413 -5.16 19.09 17.17
CA ALA A 413 -4.93 17.78 17.75
C ALA A 413 -3.60 17.73 18.52
N MET A 414 -2.52 18.28 17.96
CA MET A 414 -1.23 18.37 18.64
C MET A 414 -1.29 19.26 19.89
N GLU A 415 -1.99 20.40 19.87
CA GLU A 415 -2.20 21.24 21.07
C GLU A 415 -2.96 20.49 22.17
N HIS A 416 -4.01 19.75 21.80
CA HIS A 416 -4.76 18.94 22.74
C HIS A 416 -3.88 17.88 23.40
N ILE A 417 -3.06 17.18 22.61
CA ILE A 417 -2.11 16.16 23.09
C ILE A 417 -1.06 16.82 24.00
N ALA A 418 -0.46 17.94 23.61
CA ALA A 418 0.52 18.62 24.44
C ALA A 418 -0.05 19.12 25.78
N ALA A 419 -1.35 19.46 25.82
CA ALA A 419 -2.03 19.92 27.02
C ALA A 419 -2.42 18.78 27.99
N HIS A 420 -2.87 17.63 27.48
CA HIS A 420 -3.42 16.54 28.29
C HIS A 420 -2.49 15.32 28.43
N HIS A 421 -1.57 15.16 27.48
CA HIS A 421 -0.64 14.04 27.33
C HIS A 421 0.76 14.52 26.96
N GLY A 422 1.17 15.69 27.45
CA GLY A 422 2.44 16.33 27.13
C GLY A 422 3.69 15.56 27.59
N ASP A 423 3.49 14.50 28.39
CA ASP A 423 4.50 13.54 28.85
C ASP A 423 4.56 12.26 28.00
N ALA A 424 3.81 12.18 26.89
CA ALA A 424 3.88 11.04 25.98
C ALA A 424 5.30 10.80 25.45
N ASP A 425 5.68 9.53 25.32
CA ASP A 425 6.95 9.10 24.74
C ASP A 425 6.86 8.98 23.22
N VAL A 426 5.69 8.61 22.73
CA VAL A 426 5.42 8.44 21.30
C VAL A 426 4.06 9.04 20.97
N VAL A 427 4.03 9.89 19.96
CA VAL A 427 2.81 10.42 19.35
C VAL A 427 2.76 9.94 17.89
N ILE A 428 1.69 9.23 17.51
CA ILE A 428 1.47 8.74 16.15
C ILE A 428 0.25 9.44 15.57
N PHE A 429 0.41 10.16 14.47
CA PHE A 429 -0.70 10.67 13.66
C PHE A 429 -0.96 9.73 12.50
N ILE A 430 -2.23 9.43 12.23
CA ILE A 430 -2.66 8.66 11.07
C ILE A 430 -3.70 9.51 10.33
N SER A 431 -3.31 10.06 9.18
CA SER A 431 -4.03 11.13 8.47
C SER A 431 -3.65 11.15 6.99
N ASP A 432 -4.34 11.95 6.18
CA ASP A 432 -3.82 12.42 4.89
C ASP A 432 -2.87 13.63 5.04
N ASN A 433 -2.78 14.18 6.26
CA ASN A 433 -1.99 15.34 6.70
C ASN A 433 -2.33 16.66 5.97
N GLU A 434 -3.52 16.74 5.38
CA GLU A 434 -4.01 17.90 4.63
C GLU A 434 -4.67 18.93 5.58
N SER A 435 -3.94 19.33 6.63
CA SER A 435 -4.41 20.33 7.60
C SER A 435 -4.50 21.72 6.99
N TRP A 436 -5.64 22.39 7.17
CA TRP A 436 -5.86 23.75 6.66
C TRP A 436 -6.68 24.63 7.62
N MET A 437 -7.39 24.04 8.58
CA MET A 437 -8.28 24.79 9.48
C MET A 437 -7.53 25.62 10.51
N ASP A 438 -6.31 25.23 10.88
CA ASP A 438 -5.41 26.05 11.69
C ASP A 438 -5.02 27.36 10.97
N TYR A 439 -5.19 27.40 9.65
CA TYR A 439 -4.95 28.56 8.80
C TYR A 439 -6.23 29.37 8.48
N ALA A 440 -7.38 28.72 8.32
CA ALA A 440 -8.58 29.35 7.75
C ALA A 440 -9.54 30.08 8.73
N GLY A 441 -9.25 30.15 10.04
CA GLY A 441 -10.24 30.58 11.03
C GLY A 441 -9.77 31.47 12.19
N LYS A 442 -9.86 32.80 11.98
CA LYS A 442 -10.04 33.89 12.96
C LYS A 442 -8.84 34.30 13.84
N SER A 443 -8.48 35.58 13.69
CA SER A 443 -8.29 36.56 14.77
C SER A 443 -8.58 36.02 16.19
N ARG A 444 -7.58 35.47 16.85
CA ARG A 444 -7.50 35.42 18.32
C ARG A 444 -6.30 36.27 18.72
N GLY A 445 -6.57 37.56 18.87
CA GLY A 445 -5.65 38.58 19.36
C GLY A 445 -5.05 39.44 18.24
N TRP A 446 -5.30 40.75 18.31
CA TRP A 446 -4.32 41.73 17.84
C TRP A 446 -2.97 41.29 18.41
N TYR A 447 -1.99 40.98 17.55
CA TYR A 447 -0.66 40.46 17.92
C TYR A 447 -0.48 38.93 18.07
N ARG A 448 -0.92 38.12 17.09
CA ARG A 448 -0.09 36.97 16.69
C ARG A 448 0.63 37.35 15.39
N PRO A 449 1.96 37.61 15.40
CA PRO A 449 2.70 37.75 14.15
C PRO A 449 2.41 36.51 13.31
N GLN A 450 2.17 36.70 12.00
CA GLN A 450 2.01 35.64 11.01
C GLN A 450 2.89 34.44 11.39
N GLN A 451 2.32 33.39 11.97
CA GLN A 451 3.10 32.22 12.39
C GLN A 451 3.79 31.69 11.16
N SER A 452 5.12 31.74 11.11
CA SER A 452 5.87 31.28 9.95
C SER A 452 5.76 29.75 9.83
N ALA A 453 5.76 29.04 10.96
CA ALA A 453 5.63 27.59 11.08
C ALA A 453 4.17 27.09 11.05
N THR A 454 3.98 25.78 10.87
CA THR A 454 2.69 25.12 11.17
C THR A 454 2.45 25.08 12.68
N LEU A 455 1.18 25.04 13.09
CA LEU A 455 0.85 24.94 14.51
C LEU A 455 1.33 23.62 15.13
N MET A 456 1.31 22.53 14.35
CA MET A 456 1.83 21.23 14.78
C MET A 456 3.33 21.30 15.08
N ALA A 457 4.15 21.88 14.19
CA ALA A 457 5.60 21.95 14.38
C ALA A 457 5.97 22.81 15.59
N ASP A 458 5.33 23.97 15.76
CA ASP A 458 5.50 24.84 16.94
C ASP A 458 5.17 24.08 18.24
N THR A 459 4.02 23.40 18.26
CA THR A 459 3.55 22.67 19.45
C THR A 459 4.44 21.48 19.76
N TRP A 460 4.88 20.74 18.74
CA TRP A 460 5.80 19.62 18.91
C TRP A 460 7.15 20.07 19.47
N LYS A 461 7.70 21.17 18.95
CA LYS A 461 8.94 21.76 19.47
C LYS A 461 8.81 22.14 20.95
N ALA A 462 7.66 22.68 21.36
CA ALA A 462 7.38 22.98 22.76
C ALA A 462 7.23 21.71 23.63
N MET A 463 6.56 20.67 23.12
CA MET A 463 6.40 19.38 23.82
C MET A 463 7.74 18.66 24.02
N ARG A 464 8.60 18.62 22.99
CA ARG A 464 9.94 18.00 23.06
C ARG A 464 10.85 18.65 24.12
N ARG A 465 10.64 19.93 24.45
CA ARG A 465 11.39 20.58 25.53
C ARG A 465 11.09 19.97 26.89
N LYS A 466 9.86 19.49 27.10
CA LYS A 466 9.43 18.82 28.33
C LYS A 466 9.85 17.35 28.34
N ASN A 467 9.66 16.66 27.22
CA ASN A 467 10.14 15.29 27.02
C ASN A 467 11.13 15.22 25.85
N ARG A 468 12.43 15.27 26.13
CA ARG A 468 13.49 15.29 25.09
C ARG A 468 13.57 13.99 24.29
N LYS A 469 13.03 12.89 24.82
CA LYS A 469 13.01 11.57 24.19
C LYS A 469 11.71 11.32 23.41
N ALA A 470 10.76 12.25 23.43
CA ALA A 470 9.50 12.10 22.73
C ALA A 470 9.71 11.98 21.21
N LYS A 471 9.01 11.03 20.60
CA LYS A 471 9.02 10.79 19.16
C LYS A 471 7.67 11.07 18.54
N LEU A 472 7.68 11.67 17.36
CA LEU A 472 6.50 11.91 16.55
C LEU A 472 6.59 11.08 15.28
N VAL A 473 5.51 10.40 14.95
CA VAL A 473 5.35 9.64 13.71
C VAL A 473 4.15 10.20 12.98
N LEU A 474 4.34 10.59 11.73
CA LEU A 474 3.28 11.06 10.84
C LEU A 474 3.07 9.98 9.76
N ILE A 475 1.97 9.24 9.87
CA ILE A 475 1.57 8.19 8.93
C ILE A 475 0.58 8.77 7.93
N ASP A 476 1.01 8.87 6.68
CA ASP A 476 0.17 9.33 5.57
C ASP A 476 -0.49 8.14 4.88
N VAL A 477 -1.81 8.09 4.94
CA VAL A 477 -2.60 7.04 4.26
C VAL A 477 -2.82 7.34 2.77
N THR A 478 -2.49 8.55 2.33
CA THR A 478 -2.52 9.01 0.93
C THR A 478 -1.15 9.49 0.46
N PRO A 479 -0.88 9.48 -0.86
CA PRO A 479 0.40 9.95 -1.39
C PRO A 479 0.49 11.48 -1.30
N THR A 480 1.51 11.97 -0.60
CA THR A 480 1.83 13.38 -0.44
C THR A 480 3.36 13.57 -0.53
N THR A 481 3.79 14.79 -0.87
CA THR A 481 5.21 15.17 -0.93
C THR A 481 5.61 16.16 0.17
N ASP A 482 4.63 16.58 0.96
CA ASP A 482 4.78 17.49 2.08
C ASP A 482 4.37 16.82 3.40
N SER A 483 4.50 17.57 4.49
CA SER A 483 4.10 17.15 5.84
C SER A 483 3.75 18.33 6.73
N GLN A 484 2.93 18.09 7.75
CA GLN A 484 2.63 19.05 8.81
C GLN A 484 3.80 19.31 9.77
N ASN A 485 4.82 18.45 9.76
CA ASN A 485 6.06 18.65 10.50
C ASN A 485 7.26 18.19 9.67
N TYR A 486 8.34 18.95 9.71
CA TYR A 486 9.56 18.62 8.97
C TYR A 486 10.34 17.50 9.64
N THR A 487 11.08 16.77 8.83
CA THR A 487 11.92 15.66 9.29
C THR A 487 13.05 16.18 10.19
N GLN A 488 13.19 15.53 11.34
CA GLN A 488 14.23 15.78 12.34
C GLN A 488 14.47 14.50 13.12
N ASP A 489 15.48 14.48 14.00
CA ASP A 489 15.89 13.25 14.70
C ASP A 489 14.74 12.50 15.40
N ASN A 490 13.73 13.23 15.88
CA ASN A 490 12.60 12.67 16.61
C ASN A 490 11.26 12.81 15.86
N VAL A 491 11.28 13.03 14.54
CA VAL A 491 10.09 13.03 13.69
C VAL A 491 10.31 12.09 12.52
N LEU A 492 9.43 11.09 12.36
CA LEU A 492 9.39 10.22 11.20
C LEU A 492 8.15 10.52 10.36
N ASN A 493 8.35 10.85 9.09
CA ASN A 493 7.29 10.86 8.08
C ASN A 493 7.28 9.51 7.35
N VAL A 494 6.14 8.82 7.36
CA VAL A 494 5.98 7.51 6.72
C VAL A 494 4.69 7.46 5.92
N GLY A 495 4.73 6.81 4.77
CA GLY A 495 3.57 6.62 3.93
C GLY A 495 3.10 5.17 3.93
N GLY A 496 1.79 4.98 3.89
CA GLY A 496 1.15 3.74 3.47
C GLY A 496 0.37 3.06 4.57
N PHE A 497 -0.05 1.84 4.29
CA PHE A 497 -0.89 1.03 5.19
C PHE A 497 -0.56 -0.46 5.10
N SER A 498 0.69 -0.76 4.73
CA SER A 498 1.23 -2.12 4.68
C SER A 498 2.00 -2.44 5.96
N ASP A 499 2.34 -3.72 6.17
CA ASP A 499 3.15 -4.16 7.32
C ASP A 499 4.53 -3.47 7.35
N ALA A 500 5.04 -3.01 6.20
CA ALA A 500 6.27 -2.23 6.13
C ALA A 500 6.18 -0.90 6.89
N VAL A 501 4.98 -0.33 7.04
CA VAL A 501 4.76 0.87 7.85
C VAL A 501 4.97 0.54 9.32
N PHE A 502 4.37 -0.53 9.83
CA PHE A 502 4.58 -0.94 11.22
C PHE A 502 6.05 -1.27 11.51
N GLY A 503 6.74 -1.94 10.57
CA GLY A 503 8.17 -2.20 10.69
C GLY A 503 9.02 -0.92 10.69
N ALA A 504 8.65 0.10 9.91
CA ALA A 504 9.33 1.38 9.91
C ALA A 504 9.10 2.17 11.20
N VAL A 505 7.86 2.19 11.68
CA VAL A 505 7.46 2.84 12.93
C VAL A 505 8.14 2.18 14.13
N ASP A 506 8.17 0.84 14.18
CA ASP A 506 8.88 0.09 15.22
C ASP A 506 10.38 0.34 15.16
N GLY A 507 10.99 0.26 13.97
CA GLY A 507 12.42 0.53 13.79
C GLY A 507 12.82 1.91 14.30
N PHE A 508 12.02 2.94 14.01
CA PHE A 508 12.24 4.29 14.50
C PHE A 508 12.04 4.42 16.02
N ILE A 509 10.96 3.85 16.58
CA ILE A 509 10.64 3.98 18.01
C ILE A 509 11.61 3.18 18.88
N SER A 510 11.86 1.92 18.51
CA SER A 510 12.55 0.91 19.32
C SER A 510 14.08 0.98 19.18
N ASN A 511 14.61 1.26 17.99
CA ASN A 511 16.07 1.28 17.76
C ASN A 511 16.72 2.66 17.94
N ASP A 512 15.96 3.65 18.39
CA ASP A 512 16.41 5.03 18.61
C ASP A 512 17.14 5.68 17.43
N VAL A 513 16.67 5.37 16.23
CA VAL A 513 17.22 5.91 14.97
C VAL A 513 16.65 7.30 14.70
N SER A 514 17.47 8.16 14.12
CA SER A 514 17.04 9.48 13.65
C SER A 514 16.03 9.36 12.51
N GLY A 515 15.02 10.23 12.48
CA GLY A 515 14.15 10.41 11.32
C GLY A 515 14.91 10.95 10.09
N VAL A 516 15.97 11.72 10.32
CA VAL A 516 16.82 12.27 9.25
C VAL A 516 17.59 11.14 8.58
N GLY A 517 17.44 11.03 7.26
CA GLY A 517 18.09 9.97 6.47
C GLY A 517 17.55 8.57 6.75
N TYR A 518 16.45 8.43 7.51
CA TYR A 518 15.86 7.14 7.86
C TYR A 518 15.57 6.29 6.62
N TRP A 519 14.85 6.85 5.64
CA TRP A 519 14.49 6.15 4.41
C TRP A 519 15.70 5.77 3.57
N GLU A 520 16.71 6.62 3.51
CA GLU A 520 17.97 6.29 2.84
C GLU A 520 18.65 5.10 3.50
N SER A 521 18.70 5.06 4.84
CA SER A 521 19.29 3.94 5.58
C SER A 521 18.55 2.61 5.35
N VAL A 522 17.22 2.64 5.42
CA VAL A 522 16.37 1.44 5.27
C VAL A 522 16.39 0.91 3.84
N ILE A 523 16.32 1.80 2.86
CA ILE A 523 16.30 1.41 1.45
C ILE A 523 17.70 0.96 0.98
N THR A 524 18.77 1.53 1.51
CA THR A 524 20.15 1.18 1.11
C THR A 524 20.50 -0.29 1.39
N ALA A 525 19.82 -0.95 2.32
CA ALA A 525 20.04 -2.35 2.67
C ALA A 525 19.49 -3.37 1.64
N GLU A 526 18.73 -2.96 0.62
CA GLU A 526 17.95 -3.91 -0.21
C GLU A 526 18.68 -4.59 -1.38
N ILE A 527 19.90 -4.16 -1.73
CA ILE A 527 20.75 -4.73 -2.80
C ILE A 527 22.19 -4.36 -2.49
#